data_AF-A0A7S3HC17-F1
#
_entry.id   AF-A0A7S3HC17-F1
#
_cell.length_a   1.000
_cell.length_b   1.000
_cell.length_c   1.000
_cell.angle_alpha   90.00
_cell.angle_beta   90.00
_cell.angle_gamma   90.00
#
_symmetry.space_group_name_H-M   'P 1'
#
loop_
_entity.id
_entity.type
_entity.pdbx_description
1 polymer ?
#
loop_
_entity_poly.entity_id
_entity_poly.type
_entity_poly.pdbx_seq_one_letter_code
_entity_poly.pdbx_strand_id
1 'polypeptide(L)'
;MSTVNKIFKHITDDEGLQKLAASRYIDSPSWKSFVNTFRRRIIKEPTEAMGSQQALQDFTAKLDDAITKKEDPTAIPMFGNYVVESVLLPRAEVELKEVIESYRLLSTATDLRVPHEWYPKTRLMKRKIIYHGGPTNSGKTYQALKRLAEADPAKGGGLYCGPLRLLALE
;
A
#
# COMPACT_ATOMS: atom_id res chain seq x y z
N MET A 1 -28.71 -4.69 -20.06
CA MET A 1 -28.49 -5.13 -18.64
C MET A 1 -27.40 -6.20 -18.48
N SER A 2 -27.40 -7.29 -19.26
CA SER A 2 -26.39 -8.37 -19.14
C SER A 2 -24.93 -7.91 -19.25
N THR A 3 -24.62 -7.00 -20.19
CA THR A 3 -23.24 -6.54 -20.44
C THR A 3 -22.69 -5.62 -19.37
N VAL A 4 -23.50 -4.69 -18.86
CA VAL A 4 -23.12 -3.80 -17.75
C VAL A 4 -22.74 -4.61 -16.51
N ASN A 5 -23.51 -5.63 -16.16
CA ASN A 5 -23.19 -6.51 -15.04
C ASN A 5 -21.86 -7.25 -15.23
N LYS A 6 -21.54 -7.68 -16.46
CA LYS A 6 -20.24 -8.31 -16.77
C LYS A 6 -19.07 -7.34 -16.61
N ILE A 7 -19.23 -6.10 -17.06
CA ILE A 7 -18.20 -5.06 -16.94
C ILE A 7 -17.93 -4.74 -15.47
N PHE A 8 -18.97 -4.46 -14.68
CA PHE A 8 -18.80 -4.15 -13.27
C PHE A 8 -18.26 -5.35 -12.47
N LYS A 9 -18.59 -6.58 -12.85
CA LYS A 9 -17.98 -7.78 -12.28
C LYS A 9 -16.48 -7.82 -12.59
N HIS A 10 -16.09 -7.61 -13.86
CA HIS A 10 -14.68 -7.54 -14.24
C HIS A 10 -13.91 -6.45 -13.48
N ILE A 11 -14.47 -5.23 -13.37
CA ILE A 11 -13.87 -4.12 -12.61
C ILE A 11 -13.64 -4.49 -11.13
N THR A 12 -14.53 -5.28 -10.54
CA THR A 12 -14.46 -5.69 -9.14
C THR A 12 -13.42 -6.78 -8.90
N ASP A 13 -13.26 -7.69 -9.87
CA ASP A 13 -12.42 -8.89 -9.76
C ASP A 13 -11.00 -8.68 -10.31
N ASP A 14 -10.78 -7.67 -11.17
CA ASP A 14 -9.48 -7.39 -11.77
C ASP A 14 -8.45 -6.88 -10.73
N GLU A 15 -7.29 -7.54 -10.66
CA GLU A 15 -6.23 -7.16 -9.72
C GLU A 15 -5.52 -5.86 -10.08
N GLY A 16 -5.39 -5.54 -11.38
CA GLY A 16 -4.75 -4.32 -11.85
C GLY A 16 -5.56 -3.10 -11.44
N LEU A 17 -6.87 -3.16 -11.62
CA LEU A 17 -7.82 -2.12 -11.22
C LEU A 17 -7.88 -1.97 -9.69
N GLN A 18 -7.82 -3.07 -8.94
CA GLN A 18 -7.72 -3.01 -7.48
C GLN A 18 -6.41 -2.38 -7.00
N LYS A 19 -5.28 -2.66 -7.66
CA LYS A 19 -4.00 -1.99 -7.36
C LYS A 19 -4.05 -0.50 -7.67
N LEU A 20 -4.75 -0.11 -8.75
CA LEU A 20 -4.96 1.28 -9.08
C LEU A 20 -5.76 2.01 -7.99
N ALA A 21 -6.85 1.41 -7.48
CA ALA A 21 -7.59 1.95 -6.34
C ALA A 21 -6.74 2.00 -5.06
N ALA A 22 -5.93 0.97 -4.78
CA ALA A 22 -5.02 0.95 -3.64
C ALA A 22 -3.95 2.07 -3.72
N SER A 23 -3.51 2.45 -4.92
CA SER A 23 -2.62 3.60 -5.13
C SER A 23 -3.24 4.94 -4.70
N ARG A 24 -4.57 4.99 -4.57
CA ARG A 24 -5.35 6.11 -4.05
C ARG A 24 -5.79 5.92 -2.60
N TYR A 25 -5.15 5.00 -1.87
CA TYR A 25 -5.47 4.66 -0.47
C TYR A 25 -6.89 4.10 -0.28
N ILE A 26 -7.47 3.50 -1.32
CA ILE A 26 -8.76 2.80 -1.23
C ILE A 26 -8.47 1.30 -1.08
N ASP A 27 -8.82 0.73 0.08
CA ASP A 27 -8.67 -0.70 0.33
C ASP A 27 -9.64 -1.55 -0.52
N SER A 28 -9.28 -2.82 -0.75
CA SER A 28 -10.09 -3.72 -1.60
C SER A 28 -11.55 -3.88 -1.11
N PRO A 29 -11.84 -4.08 0.19
CA PRO A 29 -13.22 -4.06 0.69
C PRO A 29 -14.00 -2.78 0.37
N SER A 30 -13.42 -1.61 0.65
CA SER A 30 -14.04 -0.30 0.37
C SER A 30 -14.28 -0.10 -1.12
N TRP A 31 -13.30 -0.47 -1.96
CA TRP A 31 -13.42 -0.43 -3.41
C TRP A 31 -14.58 -1.30 -3.91
N LYS A 32 -14.64 -2.57 -3.48
CA LYS A 32 -15.71 -3.49 -3.88
C LYS A 32 -17.08 -3.01 -3.43
N SER A 33 -17.18 -2.46 -2.22
CA SER A 33 -18.43 -1.88 -1.69
C SER A 33 -18.88 -0.68 -2.52
N PHE A 34 -17.96 0.23 -2.83
CA PHE A 34 -18.22 1.43 -3.65
C PHE A 34 -18.66 1.05 -5.06
N VAL A 35 -17.92 0.19 -5.77
CA VAL A 35 -18.25 -0.24 -7.13
C VAL A 35 -19.62 -0.89 -7.20
N ASN A 36 -19.97 -1.73 -6.22
CA ASN A 36 -21.29 -2.35 -6.14
C ASN A 36 -22.41 -1.33 -5.88
N THR A 37 -22.16 -0.33 -5.04
CA THR A 37 -23.11 0.75 -4.75
C THR A 37 -23.32 1.62 -5.99
N PHE A 38 -22.24 2.02 -6.66
CA PHE A 38 -22.29 2.77 -7.91
C PHE A 38 -23.03 2.00 -9.02
N ARG A 39 -22.77 0.70 -9.16
CA ARG A 39 -23.50 -0.17 -10.12
C ARG A 39 -25.00 -0.16 -9.85
N ARG A 40 -25.44 -0.16 -8.59
CA ARG A 40 -26.88 -0.09 -8.27
C ARG A 40 -27.45 1.28 -8.63
N ARG A 41 -26.72 2.37 -8.33
CA ARG A 41 -27.15 3.74 -8.67
C ARG A 41 -27.28 3.94 -10.19
N ILE A 42 -26.31 3.51 -10.99
CA ILE A 42 -26.36 3.69 -12.46
C ILE A 42 -27.52 2.90 -13.12
N ILE A 43 -27.98 1.82 -12.50
CA ILE A 43 -29.15 1.05 -12.98
C ILE A 43 -30.47 1.75 -12.62
N LYS A 44 -30.54 2.39 -11.44
CA LYS A 44 -31.76 3.02 -10.93
C LYS A 44 -31.93 4.47 -11.42
N GLU A 45 -30.86 5.26 -11.33
CA GLU A 45 -30.80 6.70 -11.60
C GLU A 45 -29.51 7.04 -12.40
N PRO A 46 -29.45 6.72 -13.70
CA PRO A 46 -28.23 6.83 -14.51
C PRO A 46 -27.72 8.27 -14.65
N THR A 47 -28.60 9.25 -14.86
CA THR A 47 -28.20 10.65 -15.03
C THR A 47 -27.60 11.22 -13.74
N GLU A 48 -28.18 10.88 -12.58
CA GLU A 48 -27.66 11.31 -11.27
C GLU A 48 -26.32 10.66 -10.96
N ALA A 49 -26.20 9.34 -11.18
CA ALA A 49 -24.93 8.62 -10.99
C ALA A 49 -23.79 9.20 -11.84
N MET A 50 -24.11 9.63 -13.07
CA MET A 50 -23.16 10.24 -14.00
C MET A 50 -22.98 11.76 -13.80
N GLY A 51 -23.78 12.39 -12.96
CA GLY A 51 -23.71 13.82 -12.60
C GLY A 51 -24.17 14.79 -13.68
N SER A 52 -24.27 14.36 -14.95
CA SER A 52 -24.84 15.15 -16.04
C SER A 52 -25.36 14.27 -17.17
N GLN A 53 -26.30 14.81 -17.96
CA GLN A 53 -26.82 14.13 -19.14
C GLN A 53 -25.75 13.93 -20.22
N GLN A 54 -24.83 14.90 -20.37
CA GLN A 54 -23.72 14.79 -21.31
C GLN A 54 -22.77 13.65 -20.94
N ALA A 55 -22.37 13.56 -19.67
CA ALA A 55 -21.49 12.48 -19.21
C ALA A 55 -22.13 11.10 -19.37
N LEU A 56 -23.45 11.00 -19.19
CA LEU A 56 -24.19 9.77 -19.45
C LEU A 56 -24.14 9.41 -20.95
N GLN A 57 -24.37 10.38 -21.84
CA GLN A 57 -24.30 10.17 -23.29
C GLN A 57 -22.90 9.70 -23.74
N ASP A 58 -21.84 10.36 -23.26
CA ASP A 58 -20.45 10.00 -23.57
C ASP A 58 -20.10 8.60 -23.07
N PHE A 59 -20.57 8.24 -21.88
CA PHE A 59 -20.42 6.90 -21.33
C PHE A 59 -21.16 5.85 -22.16
N THR A 60 -22.41 6.11 -22.55
CA THR A 60 -23.18 5.18 -23.39
C THR A 60 -22.54 5.00 -24.76
N ALA A 61 -22.03 6.07 -25.39
CA ALA A 61 -21.36 5.97 -26.68
C ALA A 61 -20.09 5.09 -26.62
N LYS A 62 -19.28 5.24 -25.56
CA LYS A 62 -18.09 4.40 -25.34
C LYS A 62 -18.44 2.97 -24.97
N LEU A 63 -19.53 2.77 -24.24
CA LEU A 63 -20.05 1.44 -23.93
C LEU A 63 -20.48 0.73 -25.21
N ASP A 64 -21.21 1.42 -26.10
CA ASP A 64 -21.67 0.88 -27.36
C ASP A 64 -20.51 0.55 -28.32
N ASP A 65 -19.44 1.37 -28.35
CA ASP A 65 -18.22 1.07 -29.10
C ASP A 65 -17.54 -0.21 -28.56
N ALA A 66 -17.42 -0.34 -27.25
CA ALA A 66 -16.83 -1.53 -26.61
C ALA A 66 -17.67 -2.80 -26.85
N ILE A 67 -19.00 -2.67 -26.90
CA ILE A 67 -19.91 -3.79 -27.19
C ILE A 67 -19.84 -4.18 -28.67
N THR A 68 -19.78 -3.21 -29.58
CA THR A 68 -19.66 -3.45 -31.03
C THR A 68 -18.36 -4.17 -31.35
N LYS A 69 -17.27 -3.86 -30.64
CA LYS A 69 -15.96 -4.51 -30.76
C LYS A 69 -15.81 -5.78 -29.91
N LYS A 70 -16.90 -6.44 -29.52
CA LYS A 70 -16.87 -7.63 -28.64
C LYS A 70 -15.95 -8.77 -29.11
N GLU A 71 -15.65 -8.88 -30.40
CA GLU A 71 -14.72 -9.87 -30.94
C GLU A 71 -13.26 -9.60 -30.55
N ASP A 72 -12.93 -8.34 -30.20
CA ASP A 72 -11.64 -7.95 -29.64
C ASP A 72 -11.62 -8.23 -28.12
N PRO A 73 -10.76 -9.16 -27.65
CA PRO A 73 -10.68 -9.51 -26.23
C PRO A 73 -10.18 -8.34 -25.36
N THR A 74 -9.58 -7.28 -25.94
CA THR A 74 -9.06 -6.12 -25.22
C THR A 74 -10.09 -5.00 -25.03
N ALA A 75 -11.19 -5.01 -25.78
CA ALA A 75 -12.18 -3.93 -25.75
C ALA A 75 -12.86 -3.76 -24.37
N ILE A 76 -13.23 -4.87 -23.72
CA ILE A 76 -13.85 -4.84 -22.39
C ILE A 76 -12.85 -4.37 -21.30
N PRO A 77 -11.61 -4.90 -21.23
CA PRO A 77 -10.59 -4.38 -20.33
C PRO A 77 -10.30 -2.88 -20.52
N MET A 78 -10.12 -2.41 -21.77
CA MET A 78 -9.88 -0.99 -22.04
C MET A 78 -11.04 -0.11 -21.59
N PHE A 79 -12.28 -0.54 -21.86
CA PHE A 79 -13.45 0.16 -21.35
C PHE A 79 -13.50 0.15 -19.81
N GLY A 80 -13.18 -0.98 -19.18
CA GLY A 80 -13.06 -1.09 -17.73
C GLY A 80 -12.07 -0.08 -17.14
N ASN A 81 -10.89 0.04 -17.73
CA ASN A 81 -9.88 1.05 -17.34
C ASN A 81 -10.42 2.47 -17.48
N TYR A 82 -11.04 2.80 -18.63
CA TYR A 82 -11.66 4.10 -18.83
C TYR A 82 -12.71 4.41 -17.76
N VAL A 83 -13.61 3.47 -17.47
CA VAL A 83 -14.64 3.64 -16.45
C VAL A 83 -14.03 3.84 -15.07
N VAL A 84 -12.99 3.08 -14.72
CA VAL A 84 -12.31 3.24 -13.43
C VAL A 84 -11.66 4.60 -13.31
N GLU A 85 -10.84 4.99 -14.28
CA GLU A 85 -10.06 6.23 -14.22
C GLU A 85 -10.91 7.49 -14.37
N SER A 86 -11.86 7.48 -15.30
CA SER A 86 -12.63 8.69 -15.66
C SER A 86 -13.93 8.84 -14.87
N VAL A 87 -14.47 7.75 -14.33
CA VAL A 87 -15.80 7.76 -13.68
C VAL A 87 -15.73 7.36 -12.22
N LEU A 88 -15.17 6.19 -11.92
CA LEU A 88 -15.26 5.60 -10.58
C LEU A 88 -14.27 6.21 -9.59
N LEU A 89 -12.99 6.34 -9.93
CA LEU A 89 -11.97 6.85 -9.02
C LEU A 89 -12.26 8.29 -8.57
N PRO A 90 -12.56 9.26 -9.45
CA PRO A 90 -12.85 10.63 -9.01
C PRO A 90 -14.05 10.70 -8.06
N ARG A 91 -15.05 9.84 -8.25
CA ARG A 91 -16.22 9.75 -7.37
C ARG A 91 -15.89 9.05 -6.05
N ALA A 92 -15.11 7.97 -6.11
CA ALA A 92 -14.65 7.25 -4.93
C ALA A 92 -13.80 8.15 -4.02
N GLU A 93 -12.94 8.99 -4.60
CA GLU A 93 -12.14 9.97 -3.86
C GLU A 93 -12.99 10.98 -3.08
N VAL A 94 -14.15 11.34 -3.61
CA VAL A 94 -15.11 12.23 -2.94
C VAL A 94 -15.95 11.47 -1.90
N GLU A 95 -16.52 10.32 -2.26
CA GLU A 95 -17.43 9.55 -1.40
C GLU A 95 -16.70 8.83 -0.25
N LEU A 96 -15.47 8.36 -0.48
CA LEU A 96 -14.66 7.62 0.49
C LEU A 96 -13.59 8.49 1.17
N LYS A 97 -13.72 9.82 1.11
CA LYS A 97 -12.72 10.78 1.60
C LYS A 97 -12.22 10.43 3.02
N GLU A 98 -13.13 10.14 3.95
CA GLU A 98 -12.78 9.81 5.34
C GLU A 98 -11.99 8.49 5.47
N VAL A 99 -12.37 7.50 4.67
CA VAL A 99 -11.70 6.18 4.62
C VAL A 99 -10.30 6.32 4.05
N ILE A 100 -10.17 7.07 2.95
CA ILE A 100 -8.89 7.37 2.27
C ILE A 100 -7.93 8.06 3.24
N GLU A 101 -8.37 9.11 3.94
CA GLU A 101 -7.53 9.83 4.90
C GLU A 101 -7.13 8.94 6.08
N SER A 102 -8.05 8.12 6.60
CA SER A 102 -7.75 7.18 7.68
C SER A 102 -6.72 6.14 7.25
N TYR A 103 -6.87 5.57 6.06
CA TYR A 103 -5.94 4.57 5.53
C TYR A 103 -4.58 5.17 5.21
N ARG A 104 -4.54 6.38 4.66
CA ARG A 104 -3.31 7.14 4.42
C ARG A 104 -2.54 7.42 5.70
N LEU A 105 -3.24 7.85 6.75
CA LEU A 105 -2.63 8.07 8.06
C LEU A 105 -2.04 6.77 8.61
N LEU A 106 -2.79 5.67 8.58
CA LEU A 106 -2.33 4.37 9.04
C LEU A 106 -1.12 3.90 8.23
N SER A 107 -1.18 3.98 6.90
CA SER A 107 -0.09 3.60 6.00
C SER A 107 1.17 4.41 6.26
N THR A 108 1.04 5.70 6.58
CA THR A 108 2.19 6.57 6.87
C THR A 108 2.76 6.27 8.25
N ALA A 109 1.90 6.12 9.26
CA ALA A 109 2.31 5.85 10.64
C ALA A 109 2.95 4.47 10.82
N THR A 110 2.64 3.53 9.93
CA THR A 110 3.18 2.16 9.92
C THR A 110 4.27 1.94 8.87
N ASP A 111 4.76 3.01 8.24
CA ASP A 111 5.88 2.90 7.31
C ASP A 111 7.21 2.74 8.06
N LEU A 112 7.64 1.49 8.20
CA LEU A 112 8.86 1.13 8.93
C LEU A 112 10.05 0.79 8.01
N ARG A 113 10.02 1.20 6.73
CA ARG A 113 11.02 0.77 5.71
C ARG A 113 12.43 1.33 5.91
N VAL A 114 12.57 2.42 6.65
CA VAL A 114 13.85 3.11 6.88
C VAL A 114 14.23 3.14 8.37
N PRO A 115 14.37 1.97 9.04
CA PRO A 115 14.56 1.89 10.49
C PRO A 115 15.87 2.54 10.97
N HIS A 116 16.79 2.75 10.03
CA HIS A 116 18.07 3.35 10.32
C HIS A 116 18.04 4.88 10.40
N GLU A 117 16.97 5.52 9.93
CA GLU A 117 16.74 6.96 10.08
C GLU A 117 16.16 7.29 11.47
N TRP A 118 15.59 6.30 12.16
CA TRP A 118 15.05 6.47 13.52
C TRP A 118 16.12 6.82 14.57
N TYR A 119 17.40 6.67 14.22
CA TYR A 119 18.54 6.95 15.09
C TYR A 119 19.44 8.06 14.52
N PRO A 120 18.95 9.31 14.42
CA PRO A 120 19.67 10.39 13.74
C PRO A 120 21.01 10.71 14.41
N LYS A 121 21.07 10.74 15.75
CA LYS A 121 22.32 10.97 16.50
C LYS A 121 23.39 9.91 16.18
N THR A 122 22.97 8.64 16.11
CA THR A 122 23.85 7.50 15.81
C THR A 122 24.33 7.52 14.35
N ARG A 123 23.56 8.12 13.43
CA ARG A 123 23.93 8.28 12.01
C ARG A 123 25.01 9.34 11.79
N LEU A 124 25.09 10.35 12.65
CA LEU A 124 26.12 11.40 12.58
C LEU A 124 27.49 10.94 13.07
N MET A 125 27.58 9.81 13.77
CA MET A 125 28.83 9.27 14.31
C MET A 125 29.52 8.33 13.32
N LYS A 126 30.84 8.47 13.15
CA LYS A 126 31.64 7.47 12.44
C LYS A 126 31.70 6.19 13.27
N ARG A 127 31.17 5.08 12.76
CA ARG A 127 31.10 3.79 13.45
C ARG A 127 31.78 2.70 12.62
N LYS A 128 32.45 1.78 13.31
CA LYS A 128 33.02 0.55 12.74
C LYS A 128 32.32 -0.65 13.36
N ILE A 129 31.74 -1.51 12.52
CA ILE A 129 31.11 -2.76 12.95
C ILE A 129 32.17 -3.86 12.86
N ILE A 130 32.37 -4.61 13.94
CA ILE A 130 33.29 -5.75 14.01
C ILE A 130 32.43 -6.99 14.31
N TYR A 131 32.45 -7.96 13.39
CA TYR A 131 31.72 -9.21 13.54
C TYR A 131 32.67 -10.32 13.99
N HIS A 132 32.46 -10.86 15.18
CA HIS A 132 33.22 -12.00 15.73
C HIS A 132 32.49 -13.32 15.38
N GLY A 133 32.67 -13.83 14.17
CA GLY A 133 32.04 -15.06 13.68
C GLY A 133 32.74 -16.35 14.14
N GLY A 134 31.97 -17.35 14.59
CA GLY A 134 32.50 -18.67 14.96
C GLY A 134 31.50 -19.52 15.76
N PRO A 135 31.75 -20.84 15.95
CA PRO A 135 30.86 -21.73 16.70
C PRO A 135 30.81 -21.36 18.19
N THR A 136 29.88 -21.93 18.95
CA THR A 136 29.86 -21.78 20.42
C THR A 136 31.19 -22.26 21.02
N ASN A 137 31.60 -21.68 22.16
CA ASN A 137 32.85 -22.00 22.86
C ASN A 137 34.17 -21.78 22.07
N SER A 138 34.15 -20.96 21.01
CA SER A 138 35.36 -20.61 20.22
C SER A 138 36.13 -19.37 20.71
N GLY A 139 35.74 -18.80 21.86
CA GLY A 139 36.38 -17.60 22.42
C GLY A 139 35.94 -16.26 21.78
N LYS A 140 35.00 -16.27 20.83
CA LYS A 140 34.50 -15.04 20.18
C LYS A 140 33.96 -13.99 21.15
N THR A 141 33.18 -14.41 22.16
CA THR A 141 32.60 -13.53 23.18
C THR A 141 33.70 -12.96 24.08
N TYR A 142 34.68 -13.79 24.46
CA TYR A 142 35.81 -13.37 25.29
C TYR A 142 36.62 -12.25 24.61
N GLN A 143 36.92 -12.38 23.31
CA GLN A 143 37.65 -11.36 22.57
C GLN A 143 36.89 -10.01 22.52
N ALA A 144 35.58 -10.05 22.27
CA ALA A 144 34.73 -8.86 22.27
C ALA A 144 34.68 -8.18 23.66
N LEU A 145 34.52 -8.97 24.74
CA LEU A 145 34.48 -8.45 26.11
C LEU A 145 35.84 -7.91 26.58
N LYS A 146 36.94 -8.55 26.21
CA LYS A 146 38.29 -8.02 26.49
C LYS A 146 38.47 -6.64 25.86
N ARG A 147 38.04 -6.47 24.61
CA ARG A 147 38.09 -5.17 23.93
C ARG A 147 37.15 -4.13 24.57
N LEU A 148 36.02 -4.57 25.11
CA LEU A 148 35.08 -3.73 25.84
C LEU A 148 35.68 -3.22 27.17
N ALA A 149 36.39 -4.08 27.90
CA ALA A 149 37.05 -3.71 29.16
C ALA A 149 38.14 -2.63 28.96
N GLU A 150 38.72 -2.54 27.77
CA GLU A 150 39.70 -1.52 27.39
C GLU A 150 39.05 -0.20 26.89
N ALA A 151 37.72 -0.07 26.94
CA ALA A 151 37.03 1.14 26.50
C ALA A 151 37.30 2.33 27.42
N ASP A 152 37.61 3.48 26.83
CA ASP A 152 37.99 4.71 27.54
C ASP A 152 36.79 5.34 28.27
N PRO A 153 36.77 5.37 29.62
CA PRO A 153 35.67 5.95 30.39
C PRO A 153 35.47 7.45 30.12
N ALA A 154 36.54 8.19 29.83
CA ALA A 154 36.47 9.62 29.53
C ALA A 154 35.83 9.91 28.16
N LYS A 155 35.72 8.88 27.29
CA LYS A 155 35.04 8.95 25.99
C LYS A 155 33.65 8.31 25.99
N GLY A 156 33.08 8.08 27.17
CA GLY A 156 31.75 7.48 27.33
C GLY A 156 31.76 5.98 27.61
N GLY A 157 32.93 5.36 27.77
CA GLY A 157 33.06 3.96 28.18
C GLY A 157 32.53 2.96 27.14
N GLY A 158 31.88 1.89 27.62
CA GLY A 158 31.34 0.83 26.78
C GLY A 158 30.06 0.24 27.37
N LEU A 159 29.26 -0.39 26.51
CA LEU A 159 27.98 -1.03 26.85
C LEU A 159 27.99 -2.49 26.40
N TYR A 160 27.63 -3.40 27.30
CA TYR A 160 27.36 -4.79 26.99
C TYR A 160 25.85 -5.03 26.90
N CYS A 161 25.39 -5.56 25.76
CA CYS A 161 24.00 -5.93 25.53
C CYS A 161 23.88 -7.45 25.43
N GLY A 162 23.64 -8.12 26.56
CA GLY A 162 23.42 -9.56 26.63
C GLY A 162 21.98 -9.96 26.29
N PRO A 163 21.75 -11.12 25.66
CA PRO A 163 20.40 -11.60 25.33
C PRO A 163 19.64 -12.17 26.54
N LEU A 164 20.33 -12.46 27.64
CA LEU A 164 19.76 -13.04 28.86
C LEU A 164 20.16 -12.21 30.06
N ARG A 165 19.25 -12.14 31.04
CA ARG A 165 19.52 -11.48 32.32
C ARG A 165 20.74 -12.09 33.02
N LEU A 166 20.85 -13.42 33.04
CA LEU A 166 22.00 -14.13 33.62
C LEU A 166 23.33 -13.65 33.04
N LEU A 167 23.41 -13.50 31.72
CA LEU A 167 24.62 -13.03 31.05
C LEU A 167 24.98 -11.57 31.36
N ALA A 168 24.01 -10.76 31.76
CA ALA A 168 24.27 -9.38 32.19
C ALA A 168 24.81 -9.31 33.63
N LEU A 169 24.67 -10.40 34.41
CA LEU A 169 25.21 -10.51 35.77
C LEU A 169 26.62 -11.13 35.81
N GLU A 170 26.98 -11.95 34.83
CA GLU A 170 28.32 -12.58 34.68
C GLU A 170 29.44 -11.56 34.45
#